data_AF-T1CD05-F1
#
_entry.id   AF-T1CD05-F1
#
_cell.length_a   1.000
_cell.length_b   1.000
_cell.length_c   1.000
_cell.angle_alpha   90.00
_cell.angle_beta   90.00
_cell.angle_gamma   90.00
#
_symmetry.space_group_name_H-M   'P 1'
#
loop_
_entity.id
_entity.type
_entity.pdbx_description
1 polymer ?
#
loop_
_entity_poly.entity_id
_entity_poly.type
_entity_poly.pdbx_seq_one_letter_code
_entity_poly.pdbx_strand_id
1 'polypeptide(L)'
;PEEELAPLMRWPIRKAFIYRDSRKEAFPAGRTPSLFAPYSLIIVAHEKGSVTLPEALSRDSRVHFSGPITDGVPSMEKREELRRRLGIAEGEKAAIVTLGGGGDSEAPPVLDRVAKELRARGVAVFAATGPLSRTIPASITAREWFPVWPLSPWLPAFDLAVGSG
;
A
#
# COMPACT_ATOMS: atom_id res chain seq x y z
N PRO A 1 -7.42 1.30 -20.61
CA PRO A 1 -6.47 0.38 -19.94
C PRO A 1 -5.93 -0.75 -20.84
N GLU A 2 -6.77 -1.39 -21.67
CA GLU A 2 -6.32 -2.49 -22.55
C GLU A 2 -5.29 -2.07 -23.61
N GLU A 3 -5.35 -0.83 -24.13
CA GLU A 3 -4.39 -0.33 -25.13
C GLU A 3 -2.98 -0.09 -24.58
N GLU A 4 -2.86 0.45 -23.35
CA GLU A 4 -1.55 0.71 -22.73
C GLU A 4 -0.80 -0.57 -22.33
N LEU A 5 -1.54 -1.62 -21.94
CA LEU A 5 -0.95 -2.88 -21.51
C LEU A 5 -0.73 -3.86 -22.67
N ALA A 6 -1.34 -3.65 -23.83
CA ALA A 6 -1.24 -4.56 -24.97
C ALA A 6 0.21 -4.93 -25.38
N PRO A 7 1.18 -3.99 -25.40
CA PRO A 7 2.58 -4.34 -25.70
C PRO A 7 3.19 -5.28 -24.66
N LEU A 8 2.95 -5.02 -23.37
CA LEU A 8 3.39 -5.87 -22.26
C LEU A 8 2.79 -7.26 -22.37
N MET A 9 1.50 -7.37 -22.71
CA MET A 9 0.80 -8.65 -22.84
C MET A 9 1.33 -9.50 -23.99
N ARG A 10 1.79 -8.88 -25.09
CA ARG A 10 2.37 -9.56 -26.26
C ARG A 10 3.84 -9.96 -26.09
N TRP A 11 4.53 -9.44 -25.09
CA TRP A 11 5.93 -9.79 -24.85
C TRP A 11 6.07 -11.31 -24.62
N PRO A 12 6.94 -12.03 -25.36
CA PRO A 12 7.12 -13.49 -25.22
C PRO A 12 7.89 -13.90 -23.94
N ILE A 13 7.41 -13.47 -22.78
CA ILE A 13 7.89 -13.88 -21.46
C ILE A 13 6.78 -14.59 -20.69
N ARG A 14 7.17 -15.42 -19.71
CA ARG A 14 6.23 -15.95 -18.71
C ARG A 14 5.79 -14.81 -17.80
N LYS A 15 4.48 -14.67 -17.63
CA LYS A 15 3.87 -13.59 -16.84
C LYS A 15 3.14 -14.18 -15.64
N ALA A 16 3.21 -13.52 -14.50
CA ALA A 16 2.41 -13.84 -13.33
C ALA A 16 1.37 -12.74 -13.10
N PHE A 17 0.14 -13.13 -12.72
CA PHE A 17 -0.89 -12.21 -12.26
C PHE A 17 -0.96 -12.27 -10.74
N ILE A 18 -0.95 -11.12 -10.07
CA ILE A 18 -1.13 -11.04 -8.61
C ILE A 18 -2.55 -10.60 -8.31
N TYR A 19 -3.36 -11.52 -7.79
CA TYR A 19 -4.71 -11.24 -7.33
C TYR A 19 -4.69 -10.70 -5.90
N ARG A 20 -5.27 -9.51 -5.72
CA ARG A 20 -5.58 -8.90 -4.42
C ARG A 20 -7.07 -8.55 -4.40
N ASP A 21 -7.79 -8.99 -3.39
CA ASP A 21 -9.16 -8.53 -3.15
C ASP A 21 -9.13 -7.07 -2.68
N SER A 22 -9.16 -6.12 -3.62
CA SER A 22 -9.07 -4.68 -3.31
C SER A 22 -10.22 -3.85 -3.86
N ARG A 23 -11.24 -4.47 -4.47
CA ARG A 23 -12.56 -3.89 -4.79
C ARG A 23 -13.43 -4.93 -5.50
N LYS A 24 -14.54 -5.35 -4.87
CA LYS A 24 -15.49 -6.36 -5.42
C LYS A 24 -16.12 -5.96 -6.76
N GLU A 25 -16.11 -4.67 -7.08
CA GLU A 25 -16.76 -4.07 -8.25
C GLU A 25 -15.89 -4.06 -9.52
N ALA A 26 -14.61 -4.46 -9.43
CA ALA A 26 -13.65 -4.26 -10.52
C ALA A 26 -13.64 -5.37 -11.59
N PHE A 27 -14.38 -6.48 -11.38
CA PHE A 27 -14.46 -7.55 -12.37
C PHE A 27 -15.78 -7.47 -13.14
N PRO A 28 -15.79 -6.86 -14.36
CA PRO A 28 -16.98 -6.87 -15.19
C PRO A 28 -17.41 -8.31 -15.47
N ALA A 29 -18.66 -8.63 -15.15
CA ALA A 29 -19.26 -9.92 -15.43
C ALA A 29 -19.11 -10.23 -16.93
N GLY A 30 -18.41 -11.32 -17.26
CA GLY A 30 -18.25 -11.81 -18.64
C GLY A 30 -16.88 -11.59 -19.31
N ARG A 31 -15.95 -10.83 -18.73
CA ARG A 31 -14.57 -10.67 -19.29
C ARG A 31 -13.47 -11.40 -18.51
N THR A 32 -13.86 -12.26 -17.58
CA THR A 32 -12.96 -12.79 -16.54
C THR A 32 -11.94 -13.82 -17.06
N PRO A 33 -12.28 -14.78 -17.96
CA PRO A 33 -11.31 -15.80 -18.40
C PRO A 33 -10.23 -15.28 -19.36
N SER A 34 -10.60 -14.41 -20.31
CA SER A 34 -9.66 -13.88 -21.31
C SER A 34 -8.60 -12.97 -20.69
N LEU A 35 -8.93 -12.29 -19.59
CA LEU A 35 -8.00 -11.48 -18.82
C LEU A 35 -6.81 -12.31 -18.31
N PHE A 36 -7.05 -13.57 -17.90
CA PHE A 36 -6.02 -14.41 -17.30
C PHE A 36 -5.27 -15.30 -18.30
N ALA A 37 -5.75 -15.41 -19.55
CA ALA A 37 -5.16 -16.27 -20.58
C ALA A 37 -3.64 -16.01 -20.80
N PRO A 38 -3.14 -14.77 -20.80
CA PRO A 38 -1.72 -14.52 -21.09
C PRO A 38 -0.76 -14.82 -19.92
N TYR A 39 -1.28 -15.17 -18.74
CA TYR A 39 -0.47 -15.41 -17.55
C TYR A 39 -0.18 -16.90 -17.35
N SER A 40 1.07 -17.24 -17.06
CA SER A 40 1.49 -18.62 -16.78
C SER A 40 1.25 -19.02 -15.32
N LEU A 41 1.06 -18.04 -14.44
CA LEU A 41 0.91 -18.21 -13.00
C LEU A 41 -0.05 -17.16 -12.44
N ILE A 42 -0.88 -17.55 -11.46
CA ILE A 42 -1.78 -16.65 -10.75
C ILE A 42 -1.48 -16.78 -9.26
N ILE A 43 -0.98 -15.70 -8.65
CA ILE A 43 -0.63 -15.64 -7.23
C ILE A 43 -1.74 -14.91 -6.49
N VAL A 44 -2.34 -15.58 -5.51
CA VAL A 44 -3.34 -14.98 -4.61
C VAL A 44 -2.62 -14.52 -3.35
N ALA A 45 -2.51 -13.20 -3.19
CA ALA A 45 -1.80 -12.56 -2.08
C ALA A 45 -2.64 -12.53 -0.78
N HIS A 46 -3.25 -13.66 -0.46
CA HIS A 46 -4.15 -13.88 0.66
C HIS A 46 -3.96 -15.30 1.17
N GLU A 47 -4.38 -15.56 2.41
CA GLU A 47 -4.42 -16.91 2.94
C GLU A 47 -5.48 -17.75 2.22
N LYS A 48 -5.24 -19.06 2.13
CA LYS A 48 -6.23 -19.96 1.52
C LYS A 48 -7.52 -19.94 2.35
N GLY A 49 -8.62 -19.54 1.71
CA GLY A 49 -9.94 -19.44 2.34
C GLY A 49 -10.24 -18.09 3.01
N SER A 50 -9.31 -17.12 3.02
CA SER A 50 -9.59 -15.79 3.57
C SER A 50 -10.31 -14.86 2.60
N VAL A 51 -10.36 -15.22 1.31
CA VAL A 51 -11.02 -14.46 0.25
C VAL A 51 -11.86 -15.37 -0.64
N THR A 52 -12.95 -14.81 -1.18
CA THR A 52 -13.74 -15.49 -2.21
C THR A 52 -13.19 -15.14 -3.58
N LEU A 53 -12.62 -16.12 -4.26
CA LEU A 53 -12.12 -15.93 -5.63
C LEU A 53 -13.31 -15.83 -6.61
N PRO A 54 -13.18 -15.01 -7.67
CA PRO A 54 -14.07 -15.07 -8.82
C PRO A 54 -14.12 -16.50 -9.38
N GLU A 55 -15.27 -16.91 -9.92
CA GLU A 55 -15.47 -18.28 -10.43
C GLU A 55 -14.37 -18.71 -11.41
N ALA A 56 -13.99 -17.81 -12.33
CA ALA A 56 -12.93 -18.04 -13.32
C ALA A 56 -11.55 -18.36 -12.70
N LEU A 57 -11.26 -17.87 -11.50
CA LEU A 57 -10.03 -18.19 -10.77
C LEU A 57 -10.19 -19.40 -9.86
N SER A 58 -11.37 -19.61 -9.29
CA SER A 58 -11.61 -20.68 -8.30
C SER A 58 -11.28 -22.10 -8.79
N ARG A 59 -11.33 -22.33 -10.12
CA ARG A 59 -11.06 -23.63 -10.76
C ARG A 59 -9.79 -23.63 -11.60
N ASP A 60 -9.03 -22.54 -11.63
CA ASP A 60 -7.85 -22.42 -12.47
C ASP A 60 -6.63 -23.10 -11.83
N SER A 61 -6.08 -24.11 -12.50
CA SER A 61 -4.91 -24.87 -12.01
C SER A 61 -3.64 -24.04 -11.81
N ARG A 62 -3.58 -22.83 -12.37
CA ARG A 62 -2.44 -21.89 -12.24
C ARG A 62 -2.51 -21.07 -10.94
N VAL A 63 -3.55 -21.25 -10.12
CA VAL A 63 -3.78 -20.47 -8.89
C VAL A 63 -2.98 -21.04 -7.73
N HIS A 64 -2.16 -20.19 -7.12
CA HIS A 64 -1.40 -20.48 -5.91
C HIS A 64 -1.63 -19.39 -4.87
N PHE A 65 -2.01 -19.80 -3.66
CA PHE A 65 -2.08 -18.90 -2.50
C PHE A 65 -0.68 -18.74 -1.93
N SER A 66 -0.20 -17.49 -1.82
CA SER A 66 1.09 -17.18 -1.20
C SER A 66 0.97 -16.70 0.24
N GLY A 67 -0.26 -16.47 0.73
CA GLY A 67 -0.47 -15.61 1.89
C GLY A 67 -0.23 -14.13 1.53
N PRO A 68 -0.32 -13.23 2.52
CA PRO A 68 -0.02 -11.81 2.34
C PRO A 68 1.39 -11.60 1.80
N ILE A 69 1.49 -10.85 0.69
CA ILE A 69 2.79 -10.41 0.15
C ILE A 69 3.14 -9.09 0.85
N THR A 70 3.82 -9.20 1.99
CA THR A 70 4.35 -8.04 2.73
C THR A 70 5.83 -8.23 3.01
N ASP A 71 6.64 -7.21 2.74
CA ASP A 71 7.95 -7.11 3.38
C ASP A 71 7.68 -6.88 4.87
N GLY A 72 7.74 -7.95 5.67
CA GLY A 72 7.49 -7.89 7.10
C GLY A 72 8.32 -6.79 7.78
N VAL A 73 7.91 -6.37 8.98
CA VAL A 73 8.68 -5.39 9.75
C VAL A 73 10.02 -6.03 10.16
N PRO A 74 11.18 -5.45 9.79
CA PRO A 74 12.47 -5.97 10.18
C PRO A 74 12.59 -6.09 11.71
N SER A 75 13.02 -7.25 12.23
CA SER A 75 13.13 -7.48 13.67
C SER A 75 14.35 -6.84 14.33
N MET A 76 15.29 -6.32 13.54
CA MET A 76 16.62 -5.90 14.02
C MET A 76 16.73 -4.42 14.37
N GLU A 77 15.78 -3.57 13.96
CA GLU A 77 15.87 -2.13 14.23
C GLU A 77 15.30 -1.78 15.61
N LYS A 78 16.16 -1.21 16.47
CA LYS A 78 15.76 -0.71 17.79
C LYS A 78 14.97 0.59 17.62
N ARG A 79 13.73 0.61 18.09
CA ARG A 79 12.79 1.75 18.04
C ARG A 79 13.45 3.08 18.41
N GLU A 80 14.29 3.09 19.44
CA GLU A 80 14.97 4.29 19.93
C GLU A 80 15.90 4.92 18.87
N GLU A 81 16.59 4.09 18.10
CA GLU A 81 17.46 4.56 17.01
C GLU A 81 16.65 5.18 15.87
N LEU A 82 15.54 4.55 15.49
CA LEU A 82 14.66 5.10 14.46
C LEU A 82 14.04 6.43 14.88
N ARG A 83 13.58 6.52 16.13
CA ARG A 83 13.04 7.77 16.69
C ARG A 83 14.08 8.88 16.71
N ARG A 84 15.32 8.57 17.09
CA ARG A 84 16.45 9.52 17.02
C ARG A 84 16.71 10.00 15.59
N ARG A 85 16.75 9.10 14.61
CA ARG A 85 16.93 9.45 13.18
C ARG A 85 15.82 10.36 12.64
N LEU A 86 14.60 10.19 13.15
CA LEU A 86 13.43 11.01 12.79
C LEU A 86 13.30 12.29 13.64
N GLY A 87 14.18 12.50 14.63
CA GLY A 87 14.09 13.62 15.55
C GLY A 87 12.82 13.60 16.40
N ILE A 88 12.31 12.42 16.74
CA ILE A 88 11.18 12.23 17.65
C ILE A 88 11.75 12.16 19.08
N ALA A 89 11.29 13.06 19.95
CA ALA A 89 11.79 13.15 21.31
C ALA A 89 11.36 11.95 22.17
N GLU A 90 12.08 11.73 23.27
CA GLU A 90 11.68 10.74 24.27
C GLU A 90 10.34 11.15 24.89
N GLY A 91 9.39 10.20 25.00
CA GLY A 91 8.04 10.46 25.49
C GLY A 91 7.08 11.16 24.51
N GLU A 92 7.56 11.68 23.38
CA GLU A 92 6.71 12.29 22.34
C GLU A 92 5.88 11.23 21.60
N LYS A 93 4.56 11.42 21.48
CA LYS A 93 3.74 10.53 20.66
C LYS A 93 3.89 10.90 19.19
N ALA A 94 4.14 9.91 18.32
CA ALA A 94 4.28 10.12 16.89
C ALA A 94 3.37 9.18 16.08
N ALA A 95 2.77 9.71 15.03
CA ALA A 95 1.92 8.98 14.10
C ALA A 95 2.45 9.08 12.68
N ILE A 96 2.50 7.95 11.99
CA ILE A 96 2.67 7.90 10.53
C ILE A 96 1.30 7.90 9.86
N VAL A 97 1.13 8.78 8.87
CA VAL A 97 -0.13 8.91 8.12
C VAL A 97 0.16 8.65 6.65
N THR A 98 -0.46 7.62 6.08
CA THR A 98 -0.38 7.31 4.66
C THR A 98 -1.78 7.10 4.08
N LEU A 99 -2.00 7.57 2.86
CA LEU A 99 -3.26 7.36 2.13
C LEU A 99 -3.02 6.55 0.84
N GLY A 100 -1.91 5.82 0.79
CA GLY A 100 -1.53 4.96 -0.33
C GLY A 100 -0.58 5.65 -1.32
N GLY A 101 -0.61 5.17 -2.58
CA GLY A 101 0.41 5.46 -3.59
C GLY A 101 0.48 6.92 -4.10
N GLY A 102 -0.48 7.78 -3.73
CA GLY A 102 -0.52 9.18 -4.15
C GLY A 102 -1.27 9.46 -5.45
N GLY A 103 -1.98 8.47 -6.01
CA GLY A 103 -2.79 8.61 -7.23
C GLY A 103 -4.24 9.06 -7.00
N ASP A 104 -4.64 9.24 -5.75
CA ASP A 104 -6.00 9.66 -5.37
C ASP A 104 -6.04 11.17 -5.10
N SER A 105 -6.86 11.90 -5.85
CA SER A 105 -7.03 13.35 -5.69
C SER A 105 -7.73 13.75 -4.40
N GLU A 106 -8.48 12.84 -3.76
CA GLU A 106 -9.15 13.09 -2.49
C GLU A 106 -8.24 12.84 -1.28
N ALA A 107 -7.05 12.26 -1.50
CA ALA A 107 -6.12 11.98 -0.42
C ALA A 107 -5.60 13.24 0.29
N PRO A 108 -5.15 14.32 -0.40
CA PRO A 108 -4.60 15.49 0.30
C PRO A 108 -5.58 16.15 1.29
N PRO A 109 -6.86 16.42 0.95
CA PRO A 109 -7.82 16.95 1.93
C PRO A 109 -8.06 16.04 3.14
N VAL A 110 -8.02 14.72 2.95
CA VAL A 110 -8.15 13.75 4.05
C VAL A 110 -6.91 13.81 4.95
N LEU A 111 -5.72 13.81 4.36
CA LEU A 111 -4.44 13.92 5.08
C LEU A 111 -4.42 15.18 5.95
N ASP A 112 -4.87 16.31 5.40
CA ASP A 112 -4.92 17.58 6.11
C ASP A 112 -5.82 17.52 7.36
N ARG A 113 -7.00 16.91 7.24
CA ARG A 113 -7.92 16.73 8.37
C ARG A 113 -7.33 15.82 9.44
N VAL A 114 -6.74 14.69 9.04
CA VAL A 114 -6.09 13.73 9.96
C VAL A 114 -4.92 14.40 10.69
N ALA A 115 -4.04 15.08 9.95
CA ALA A 115 -2.90 15.77 10.53
C ALA A 115 -3.33 16.84 11.54
N LYS A 116 -4.36 17.62 11.23
CA LYS A 116 -4.92 18.62 12.15
C LYS A 116 -5.43 17.99 13.44
N GLU A 117 -6.18 16.89 13.35
CA GLU A 117 -6.74 16.20 14.52
C GLU A 117 -5.64 15.59 15.40
N LEU A 118 -4.61 14.99 14.79
CA LEU A 118 -3.46 14.44 15.52
C LEU A 118 -2.67 15.53 16.25
N ARG A 119 -2.38 16.65 15.58
CA ARG A 119 -1.70 17.79 16.20
C ARG A 119 -2.49 18.36 17.38
N ALA A 120 -3.81 18.48 17.25
CA ALA A 120 -4.69 18.95 18.33
C ALA A 120 -4.62 18.05 19.59
N ARG A 121 -4.20 16.79 19.43
CA ARG A 121 -4.00 15.81 20.50
C ARG A 121 -2.54 15.72 20.99
N GLY A 122 -1.67 16.63 20.53
CA GLY A 122 -0.25 16.63 20.87
C GLY A 122 0.54 15.47 20.26
N VAL A 123 0.10 14.95 19.10
CA VAL A 123 0.80 13.87 18.39
C VAL A 123 1.60 14.47 17.23
N ALA A 124 2.89 14.16 17.16
CA ALA A 124 3.75 14.50 16.02
C ALA A 124 3.31 13.73 14.77
N VAL A 125 3.24 14.41 13.63
CA VAL A 125 2.72 13.84 12.39
C VAL A 125 3.86 13.58 11.40
N PHE A 126 3.87 12.39 10.81
CA PHE A 126 4.75 12.05 9.69
C PHE A 126 3.87 11.62 8.50
N ALA A 127 3.72 12.52 7.54
CA ALA A 127 2.96 12.32 6.33
C ALA A 127 3.77 11.49 5.33
N ALA A 128 3.51 10.18 5.34
CA ALA A 128 4.06 9.22 4.41
C ALA A 128 3.37 9.31 3.05
N THR A 129 3.84 10.25 2.24
CA THR A 129 3.31 10.48 0.89
C THR A 129 3.76 9.35 -0.04
N GLY A 130 2.82 8.77 -0.78
CA GLY A 130 3.14 7.72 -1.75
C GLY A 130 4.07 8.23 -2.88
N PRO A 131 4.71 7.30 -3.62
CA PRO A 131 5.75 7.62 -4.61
C PRO A 131 5.29 8.49 -5.77
N LEU A 132 3.97 8.61 -6.01
CA LEU A 132 3.43 9.50 -7.04
C LEU A 132 3.29 10.95 -6.58
N SER A 133 3.35 11.20 -5.27
CA SER A 133 3.29 12.56 -4.71
C SER A 133 4.63 13.27 -4.90
N ARG A 134 4.63 14.33 -5.71
CA ARG A 134 5.84 15.10 -6.03
C ARG A 134 5.98 16.40 -5.25
N THR A 135 4.95 16.77 -4.50
CA THR A 135 4.90 18.02 -3.75
C THR A 135 4.51 17.76 -2.30
N ILE A 136 4.95 18.65 -1.41
CA ILE A 136 4.53 18.65 -0.02
C ILE A 136 3.06 19.11 0.02
N PRO A 137 2.15 18.34 0.62
CA PRO A 137 0.76 18.77 0.82
C PRO A 137 0.69 20.06 1.63
N ALA A 138 -0.24 20.95 1.32
CA ALA A 138 -0.25 22.31 1.84
C ALA A 138 -0.27 22.41 3.38
N SER A 139 -0.91 21.46 4.07
CA SER A 139 -0.98 21.46 5.54
C SER A 139 0.19 20.75 6.24
N ILE A 140 1.13 20.19 5.47
CA ILE A 140 2.26 19.41 5.95
C ILE A 140 3.52 20.26 5.89
N THR A 141 4.26 20.31 6.99
CA THR A 141 5.55 21.00 7.02
C THR A 141 6.67 20.14 6.45
N ALA A 142 7.80 20.75 6.09
CA ALA A 142 8.97 20.00 5.60
C ALA A 142 9.48 18.93 6.59
N ARG A 143 9.31 19.15 7.90
CA ARG A 143 9.67 18.17 8.95
C ARG A 143 8.72 16.98 8.99
N GLU A 144 7.44 17.22 8.74
CA GLU A 144 6.40 16.19 8.77
C GLU A 144 6.33 15.42 7.45
N TRP A 145 6.89 15.94 6.37
CA TRP A 145 6.91 15.25 5.09
C TRP A 145 7.86 14.05 5.11
N PHE A 146 7.32 12.86 4.89
CA PHE A 146 8.05 11.60 4.97
C PHE A 146 7.97 10.79 3.66
N PRO A 147 8.69 11.18 2.60
CA PRO A 147 8.60 10.56 1.27
C PRO A 147 9.46 9.29 1.14
N VAL A 148 9.44 8.42 2.15
CA VAL A 148 10.28 7.21 2.19
C VAL A 148 9.47 5.99 1.74
N TRP A 149 10.10 5.12 0.94
CA TRP A 149 9.55 3.82 0.57
C TRP A 149 10.69 2.78 0.50
N PRO A 150 10.52 1.57 1.06
CA PRO A 150 9.35 1.05 1.76
C PRO A 150 9.17 1.65 3.18
N LEU A 151 7.92 1.66 3.67
CA LEU A 151 7.59 2.15 5.02
C LEU A 151 7.88 1.12 6.12
N SER A 152 7.89 -0.18 5.80
CA SER A 152 7.97 -1.26 6.81
C SER A 152 9.16 -1.16 7.78
N PRO A 153 10.37 -0.73 7.38
CA PRO A 153 11.49 -0.55 8.32
C PRO A 153 11.22 0.54 9.37
N TRP A 154 10.42 1.55 9.02
CA TRP A 154 10.21 2.73 9.85
C TRP A 154 9.03 2.60 10.80
N LEU A 155 8.11 1.67 10.55
CA LEU A 155 6.91 1.46 11.37
C LEU A 155 7.21 1.34 12.89
N PRO A 156 8.28 0.66 13.33
CA PRO A 156 8.61 0.58 14.76
C PRO A 156 8.92 1.91 15.44
N ALA A 157 9.15 3.01 14.70
CA ALA A 157 9.42 4.32 15.29
C ALA A 157 8.15 5.01 15.85
N PHE A 158 6.99 4.66 15.29
CA PHE A 158 5.73 5.36 15.52
C PHE A 158 4.88 4.67 16.58
N ASP A 159 4.04 5.43 17.25
CA ASP A 159 3.06 4.94 18.23
C ASP A 159 1.74 4.54 17.55
N LEU A 160 1.48 5.12 16.37
CA LEU A 160 0.23 4.97 15.63
C LEU A 160 0.51 4.97 14.13
N ALA A 161 -0.28 4.21 13.38
CA ALA A 161 -0.34 4.28 11.93
C ALA A 161 -1.78 4.58 11.49
N VAL A 162 -1.95 5.57 10.62
CA VAL A 162 -3.24 5.89 9.98
C VAL A 162 -3.13 5.58 8.50
N GLY A 163 -4.00 4.69 8.02
CA GLY A 163 -4.06 4.21 6.64
C GLY A 163 -5.48 4.28 6.09
N SER A 164 -5.63 4.33 4.77
CA SER A 164 -6.93 4.30 4.08
C SER A 164 -7.54 2.90 3.90
N GLY A 165 -6.89 1.84 4.41
CA GLY A 165 -7.32 0.44 4.32
C GLY A 165 -6.30 -0.44 3.63
#